data_AF-A0A7K0G5S9-F1
#
_entry.id   AF-A0A7K0G5S9-F1
#
_cell.length_a   1.000
_cell.length_b   1.000
_cell.length_c   1.000
_cell.angle_alpha   90.00
_cell.angle_beta   90.00
_cell.angle_gamma   90.00
#
_symmetry.space_group_name_H-M   'P 1'
#
loop_
_entity.id
_entity.type
_entity.pdbx_description
1 polymer ?
#
loop_
_entity_poly.entity_id
_entity_poly.type
_entity_poly.pdbx_seq_one_letter_code
_entity_poly.pdbx_strand_id
1 'polypeptide(L)'
;DFGLQPFDPQSRVTLLDIIEDRHQKRSTIVTSQIPVKEWYDIIGEKTIADAVLDRIVHHSLRVELFGESMRRRNSKIENVFL
;
A
#
# COMPACT_ATOMS: atom_id res chain seq x y z
N ASP A 1 2.97 -6.12 0.34
CA ASP A 1 3.22 -4.81 0.97
C ASP A 1 3.34 -3.80 -0.16
N PHE A 2 2.49 -2.79 -0.17
CA PHE A 2 2.31 -1.92 -1.33
C PHE A 2 3.46 -0.92 -1.45
N GLY A 3 4.07 -0.85 -2.63
CA GLY A 3 5.07 0.19 -2.95
C GLY A 3 6.44 0.02 -2.30
N LEU A 4 6.84 -1.18 -1.84
CA LEU A 4 8.20 -1.42 -1.33
C LEU A 4 9.30 -1.20 -2.38
N GLN A 5 8.95 -1.33 -3.66
CA GLN A 5 9.81 -1.06 -4.80
C GLN A 5 9.01 -0.26 -5.84
N PRO A 6 9.68 0.60 -6.62
CA PRO A 6 9.04 1.26 -7.76
C PRO A 6 8.43 0.23 -8.72
N PHE A 7 7.24 0.52 -9.23
CA PHE A 7 6.57 -0.35 -10.19
C PHE A 7 7.28 -0.25 -11.54
N ASP A 8 7.58 -1.39 -12.17
CA ASP A 8 7.96 -1.41 -13.57
C ASP A 8 6.74 -1.06 -14.48
N PRO A 9 6.94 -0.83 -15.79
CA PRO A 9 5.86 -0.47 -16.71
C PRO A 9 4.72 -1.50 -16.79
N GLN A 10 5.01 -2.79 -16.67
CA GLN A 10 3.98 -3.82 -16.72
C GLN A 10 3.19 -3.84 -15.41
N SER A 11 3.89 -3.81 -14.27
CA SER A 11 3.28 -3.87 -12.95
C SER A 11 2.34 -2.68 -12.67
N ARG A 12 2.65 -1.47 -13.17
CA ARG A 12 1.75 -0.31 -12.99
C ARG A 12 0.47 -0.40 -13.84
N VAL A 13 0.54 -0.97 -15.03
CA VAL A 13 -0.65 -1.22 -15.88
C VAL A 13 -1.52 -2.29 -15.23
N THR A 14 -0.92 -3.39 -14.77
CA THR A 14 -1.64 -4.44 -14.04
C THR A 14 -2.29 -3.90 -12.76
N LEU A 15 -1.61 -3.01 -12.04
CA LEU A 15 -2.19 -2.34 -10.89
C LEU A 15 -3.44 -1.55 -11.28
N LEU A 16 -3.36 -0.72 -12.33
CA LEU A 16 -4.50 0.04 -12.82
C LEU A 16 -5.68 -0.86 -13.18
N ASP A 17 -5.45 -1.95 -13.91
CA ASP A 17 -6.50 -2.89 -14.31
C ASP A 17 -7.21 -3.51 -13.10
N ILE A 18 -6.46 -3.93 -12.08
CA ILE A 18 -7.00 -4.49 -10.84
C ILE A 18 -7.83 -3.44 -10.09
N ILE A 19 -7.33 -2.21 -10.01
CA ILE A 19 -8.02 -1.13 -9.32
C ILE A 19 -9.30 -0.72 -10.07
N GLU A 20 -9.26 -0.64 -11.40
CA GLU A 20 -10.41 -0.34 -12.25
C GLU A 20 -11.52 -1.38 -12.09
N ASP A 21 -11.18 -2.67 -12.09
CA ASP A 21 -12.19 -3.72 -11.93
C ASP A 21 -12.93 -3.62 -10.58
N ARG A 22 -12.22 -3.21 -9.54
CA ARG A 22 -12.73 -3.15 -8.16
C ARG A 22 -13.41 -1.82 -7.82
N HIS A 23 -13.03 -0.73 -8.48
CA HIS A 23 -13.50 0.62 -8.18
C HIS A 23 -15.05 0.68 -8.23
N GLN A 24 -15.67 1.24 -7.18
CA GLN A 24 -17.12 1.32 -6.99
C GLN A 24 -17.89 -0.02 -7.00
N LYS A 25 -17.20 -1.17 -7.00
CA LYS A 25 -17.83 -2.50 -6.99
C LYS A 25 -17.53 -3.30 -5.73
N ARG A 26 -16.33 -3.16 -5.15
CA ARG A 26 -15.89 -3.93 -3.97
C ARG A 26 -14.99 -3.11 -3.06
N SER A 27 -15.10 -3.33 -1.75
CA SER A 27 -14.19 -2.73 -0.76
C SER A 27 -12.78 -3.30 -0.90
N THR A 28 -11.76 -2.44 -0.89
CA THR A 28 -10.34 -2.83 -1.05
C THR A 28 -9.53 -2.33 0.13
N ILE A 29 -8.74 -3.23 0.72
CA ILE A 29 -7.79 -2.90 1.79
C ILE A 29 -6.39 -2.91 1.19
N VAL A 30 -5.66 -1.82 1.39
CA VAL A 30 -4.25 -1.68 1.00
C VAL A 30 -3.42 -1.46 2.26
N THR A 31 -2.37 -2.26 2.42
CA THR A 31 -1.38 -2.10 3.49
C THR A 31 -0.05 -1.69 2.89
N SER A 32 0.56 -0.63 3.42
CA SER A 32 1.86 -0.15 2.99
C SER A 32 2.69 0.26 4.19
N GLN A 33 3.98 -0.04 4.14
CA GLN A 33 5.00 0.55 5.01
C GLN A 33 5.42 1.95 4.54
N ILE A 34 4.99 2.35 3.34
CA ILE A 34 5.36 3.61 2.71
C ILE A 34 4.21 4.62 2.84
N PRO A 35 4.48 5.88 3.25
CA PRO A 35 3.46 6.92 3.30
C PRO A 35 2.76 7.13 1.96
N VAL A 36 1.45 7.35 1.99
CA VAL A 36 0.62 7.56 0.77
C VAL A 36 1.15 8.69 -0.13
N LYS A 37 1.74 9.74 0.46
CA LYS A 37 2.33 10.87 -0.27
C LYS A 37 3.46 10.46 -1.24
N GLU A 38 4.10 9.31 -1.00
CA GLU A 38 5.21 8.80 -1.81
C GLU A 38 4.71 7.82 -2.90
N TRP A 39 3.45 7.38 -2.83
CA TRP A 39 2.92 6.38 -3.76
C TRP A 39 2.88 6.87 -5.20
N TYR A 40 2.69 8.18 -5.41
CA TYR A 40 2.68 8.76 -6.75
C TYR A 40 3.99 8.48 -7.49
N ASP A 41 5.13 8.74 -6.83
CA ASP A 41 6.46 8.52 -7.41
C ASP A 41 6.78 7.03 -7.57
N ILE A 42 6.29 6.19 -6.65
CA ILE A 42 6.54 4.74 -6.66
C ILE A 42 5.79 4.05 -7.79
N ILE A 43 4.52 4.40 -8.01
CA ILE A 43 3.74 3.90 -9.15
C ILE A 43 4.40 4.38 -10.44
N GLY A 44 4.74 5.67 -10.50
CA GLY A 44 5.37 6.30 -11.63
C GLY A 44 4.48 6.32 -12.89
N GLU A 45 4.88 7.11 -13.89
CA GLU A 45 4.02 7.52 -15.00
C GLU A 45 2.82 8.33 -14.47
N LYS A 46 2.76 9.59 -14.89
CA LYS A 46 1.86 10.58 -14.30
C LYS A 46 0.39 10.16 -14.42
N THR A 47 -0.02 9.69 -15.59
CA THR A 47 -1.42 9.38 -15.86
C THR A 47 -1.92 8.17 -15.06
N ILE A 48 -1.12 7.11 -14.97
CA ILE A 48 -1.45 5.90 -14.20
C ILE A 48 -1.42 6.18 -12.71
N ALA A 49 -0.41 6.92 -12.22
CA ALA A 49 -0.34 7.31 -10.82
C ALA A 49 -1.56 8.13 -10.39
N ASP A 50 -1.93 9.15 -11.17
CA ASP A 50 -3.14 9.95 -10.94
C ASP A 50 -4.39 9.05 -10.92
N ALA A 51 -4.56 8.19 -11.94
CA ALA A 51 -5.73 7.32 -12.06
C ALA A 51 -5.87 6.33 -10.89
N VAL A 52 -4.77 5.72 -10.46
CA VAL A 52 -4.77 4.77 -9.35
C VAL A 52 -5.08 5.49 -8.03
N LEU A 53 -4.40 6.60 -7.74
CA LEU A 53 -4.59 7.33 -6.48
C LEU A 53 -5.96 8.00 -6.38
N ASP A 54 -6.53 8.45 -7.51
CA ASP A 54 -7.92 8.90 -7.56
C ASP A 54 -8.88 7.84 -7.03
N ARG A 55 -8.73 6.60 -7.51
CA ARG A 55 -9.64 5.50 -7.17
C ARG A 55 -9.46 4.93 -5.77
N ILE A 56 -8.22 4.87 -5.26
CA ILE A 56 -7.93 4.18 -3.98
C ILE A 56 -7.63 5.10 -2.81
N VAL A 57 -7.29 6.37 -3.04
CA VAL A 57 -6.94 7.31 -1.96
C VAL A 57 -8.07 8.29 -1.69
N HIS A 58 -8.67 8.90 -2.72
CA HIS A 58 -9.63 10.00 -2.54
C HIS A 58 -10.87 9.61 -1.73
N HIS A 59 -11.32 8.36 -1.84
CA HIS A 59 -12.48 7.84 -1.10
C HIS A 59 -12.10 6.74 -0.09
N SER A 60 -10.96 6.89 0.57
CA SER A 60 -10.45 5.90 1.53
C SER A 60 -10.61 6.31 2.99
N LEU A 61 -10.77 5.31 3.85
CA LEU A 61 -10.48 5.46 5.28
C LEU A 61 -8.99 5.18 5.50
N ARG A 62 -8.26 6.21 5.95
CA ARG A 62 -6.84 6.06 6.27
C ARG A 62 -6.64 5.77 7.75
N VAL A 63 -5.95 4.67 8.05
CA VAL A 63 -5.55 4.31 9.42
C VAL A 63 -4.02 4.27 9.45
N GLU A 64 -3.42 5.23 10.17
CA GLU A 64 -1.98 5.22 10.42
C GLU A 64 -1.67 4.35 11.63
N LEU A 65 -0.73 3.42 11.45
CA LEU A 65 -0.30 2.51 12.50
C LEU A 65 1.02 2.98 13.09
N PHE A 66 1.11 2.94 14.41
CA PHE A 66 2.30 3.31 15.17
C PHE A 66 2.66 2.21 16.16
N GLY A 67 3.94 2.12 16.52
CA GLY A 67 4.43 1.22 17.57
C GLY A 67 5.62 0.37 17.16
N GLU A 68 6.14 -0.41 18.11
CA GLU A 68 7.24 -1.35 17.86
C GLU A 68 6.80 -2.50 16.95
N SER A 69 7.76 -3.04 16.19
CA SER A 69 7.54 -4.27 15.44
C SER A 69 7.08 -5.40 16.35
N MET A 70 5.92 -5.96 16.03
CA MET A 70 5.36 -7.14 16.70
C MET A 70 6.32 -8.33 16.66
N ARG A 71 7.16 -8.44 15.63
CA ARG A 71 8.20 -9.48 15.53
C ARG A 71 9.23 -9.35 16.66
N ARG A 72 9.70 -8.12 16.93
CA ARG A 72 10.63 -7.85 18.04
C ARG A 72 9.99 -8.12 19.40
N ARG A 73 8.71 -7.78 19.55
CA ARG A 73 7.97 -8.01 20.80
C ARG A 73 7.89 -9.50 21.14
N ASN A 74 7.59 -10.35 20.16
CA ASN A 74 7.51 -11.80 20.37
C ASN A 74 8.89 -12.40 20.71
N SER A 75 9.97 -11.97 20.04
CA SER A 75 11.33 -12.41 20.38
C SER A 75 11.77 -11.97 21.78
N LYS A 76 11.35 -10.80 22.27
CA LYS A 76 11.57 -10.40 23.67
C LYS A 76 10.84 -11.32 24.64
N ILE A 77 9.60 -11.71 24.32
CA ILE A 77 8.80 -12.61 25.17
C ILE A 77 9.46 -13.99 25.25
N GLU A 78 9.90 -14.56 24.12
CA GLU A 78 10.60 -15.85 24.10
C GLU A 78 11.90 -15.84 24.92
N ASN A 79 12.70 -14.77 24.82
CA ASN A 79 13.93 -14.61 25.61
C ASN A 79 13.70 -14.36 27.11
N VAL A 80 12.48 -14.06 27.55
CA VAL A 80 12.15 -13.91 28.99
C VAL A 80 11.79 -15.28 29.60
N PHE A 81 11.39 -16.25 28.78
CA PHE A 81 11.07 -17.61 29.23
C PHE A 81 12.21 -18.61 29.02
N LEU A 82 13.35 -18.16 28.49
CA LEU A 82 14.63 -18.87 28.38
C LEU A 82 15.65 -18.24 29.34
#